data_AF-A0AAJ4XZ49-F1
#
_entry.id   AF-A0AAJ4XZ49-F1
#
_cell.length_a   1.000
_cell.length_b   1.000
_cell.length_c   1.000
_cell.angle_alpha   90.00
_cell.angle_beta   90.00
_cell.angle_gamma   90.00
#
_symmetry.space_group_name_H-M   'P 1'
#
loop_
_entity.id
_entity.type
_entity.pdbx_description
1 polymer ?
#
loop_
_entity_poly.entity_id
_entity_poly.type
_entity_poly.pdbx_seq_one_letter_code
_entity_poly.pdbx_strand_id
1 'polypeptide(L)'
;MRPLRFVALGDSLTEGVGDPVGEGWRGWAALLVDGLSDGPDTSVEFTNLAVSGAQTRDVLERQTPAALALGPDVVSVVIGVNDTLRCTFDIHAVAARLDQVYAAFRAQGAVLLTACLPDPGAMLGLPGVLARPLARRQRAVNTVVHALSERHGAVHLHAAEGAWLTDRAMWSADRLHPGERGHRQLALRFHALLEQEGVATGATPSAEPEFPAPTRSASLWWLATAGTGWVARRCTDLLPQLLTLAAAEVRHRARGTSARLDLSASHAVASALAALSVAEQPDAA
;
A
#
# COMPACT_ATOMS: atom_id res chain seq x y z
N MET A 1 -18.69 5.10 27.22
CA MET A 1 -18.50 4.13 26.12
C MET A 1 -17.01 3.86 25.98
N ARG A 2 -16.57 2.71 25.45
CA ARG A 2 -15.13 2.49 25.22
C ARG A 2 -14.67 3.31 24.01
N PRO A 3 -13.43 3.83 24.00
CA PRO A 3 -12.90 4.53 22.84
C PRO A 3 -12.86 3.62 21.60
N LEU A 4 -13.03 4.21 20.43
CA LEU A 4 -12.85 3.53 19.14
C LEU A 4 -11.35 3.29 18.93
N ARG A 5 -10.95 2.07 18.62
CA ARG A 5 -9.54 1.75 18.36
C ARG A 5 -9.27 1.66 16.88
N PHE A 6 -8.36 2.51 16.40
CA PHE A 6 -7.87 2.47 15.04
C PHE A 6 -6.39 2.04 15.02
N VAL A 7 -6.10 0.91 14.38
CA VAL A 7 -4.73 0.41 14.21
C VAL A 7 -4.35 0.40 12.74
N ALA A 8 -3.25 1.05 12.39
CA ALA A 8 -2.77 1.13 11.01
C ALA A 8 -1.55 0.23 10.78
N LEU A 9 -1.61 -0.61 9.74
CA LEU A 9 -0.56 -1.54 9.32
C LEU A 9 -0.14 -1.25 7.88
N GLY A 10 1.13 -1.50 7.58
CA GLY A 10 1.67 -1.31 6.25
C GLY A 10 3.15 -0.98 6.24
N ASP A 11 3.53 -0.22 5.21
CA ASP A 11 4.90 0.22 4.99
C ASP A 11 5.05 1.75 5.12
N SER A 12 5.99 2.34 4.38
CA SER A 12 6.30 3.77 4.43
C SER A 12 5.11 4.66 4.06
N LEU A 13 4.16 4.18 3.25
CA LEU A 13 2.94 4.93 2.96
C LEU A 13 2.09 5.12 4.22
N THR A 14 1.87 4.05 4.98
CA THR A 14 1.07 4.09 6.21
C THR A 14 1.85 4.72 7.37
N GLU A 15 3.18 4.56 7.40
CA GLU A 15 4.04 5.26 8.36
C GLU A 15 3.95 6.79 8.19
N GLY A 16 3.62 7.27 6.99
CA GLY A 16 3.41 8.69 6.71
C GLY A 16 4.59 9.40 6.07
N VAL A 17 5.55 8.66 5.51
CA VAL A 17 6.72 9.23 4.86
C VAL A 17 6.29 10.29 3.84
N GLY A 18 6.87 11.49 3.95
CA GLY A 18 6.54 12.64 3.12
C GLY A 18 5.63 13.70 3.76
N ASP A 19 5.06 13.44 4.96
CA ASP A 19 4.30 14.40 5.77
C ASP A 19 4.98 14.63 7.14
N PRO A 20 6.08 15.41 7.19
CA PRO A 20 6.88 15.58 8.41
C PRO A 20 6.15 16.45 9.44
N VAL A 21 6.07 15.98 10.68
CA VAL A 21 5.56 16.74 11.83
C VAL A 21 6.46 16.47 13.04
N GLY A 22 7.08 17.53 13.56
CA GLY A 22 8.11 17.39 14.59
C GLY A 22 9.29 16.54 14.09
N GLU A 23 9.70 15.55 14.89
CA GLU A 23 10.77 14.60 14.55
C GLU A 23 10.27 13.36 13.79
N GLY A 24 8.97 13.28 13.47
CA GLY A 24 8.33 12.09 12.89
C GLY A 24 7.47 12.38 11.67
N TRP A 25 6.63 11.41 11.34
CA TRP A 25 5.69 11.44 10.22
C TRP A 25 4.27 11.37 10.74
N ARG A 26 3.37 12.17 10.17
CA ARG A 26 1.93 12.13 10.50
C ARG A 26 1.19 11.13 9.60
N GLY A 27 1.14 11.41 8.30
CA GLY A 27 0.59 10.49 7.30
C GLY A 27 -0.94 10.39 7.28
N TRP A 28 -1.45 9.73 6.25
CA TRP A 28 -2.89 9.64 5.97
C TRP A 28 -3.70 8.99 7.10
N ALA A 29 -3.14 7.98 7.77
CA ALA A 29 -3.85 7.25 8.81
C ALA A 29 -4.09 8.14 10.05
N ALA A 30 -3.09 8.90 10.48
CA ALA A 30 -3.27 9.86 11.57
C ALA A 30 -4.26 10.98 11.18
N LEU A 31 -4.21 11.45 9.93
CA LEU A 31 -5.13 12.46 9.41
C LEU A 31 -6.60 11.99 9.30
N LEU A 32 -6.84 10.67 9.30
CA LEU A 32 -8.18 10.09 9.27
C LEU A 32 -8.84 10.06 10.66
N VAL A 33 -8.05 10.09 11.75
CA VAL A 33 -8.51 9.86 13.13
C VAL A 33 -9.66 10.78 13.52
N ASP A 34 -9.54 12.08 13.26
CA ASP A 34 -10.56 13.08 13.63
C ASP A 34 -11.88 12.88 12.87
N GLY A 35 -11.84 12.22 11.71
CA GLY A 35 -13.03 11.88 10.92
C GLY A 35 -13.72 10.58 11.35
N LEU A 36 -13.13 9.78 12.24
CA LEU A 36 -13.74 8.53 12.69
C LEU A 36 -14.78 8.71 13.79
N SER A 37 -14.81 9.85 14.48
CA SER A 37 -15.71 10.07 15.63
C SER A 37 -16.10 11.53 15.79
N ASP A 38 -17.35 11.75 16.18
CA ASP A 38 -18.05 13.05 16.10
C ASP A 38 -18.00 13.92 17.37
N GLY A 39 -17.19 13.56 18.38
CA GLY A 39 -17.17 14.38 19.57
C GLY A 39 -16.23 13.95 20.70
N PRO A 40 -16.07 14.83 21.71
CA PRO A 40 -15.20 14.62 22.86
C PRO A 40 -15.56 13.40 23.73
N ASP A 41 -16.77 12.86 23.59
CA ASP A 41 -17.27 11.71 24.35
C ASP A 41 -16.94 10.34 23.73
N THR A 42 -16.44 10.31 22.49
CA THR A 42 -15.91 9.11 21.81
C THR A 42 -14.51 9.41 21.30
N SER A 43 -13.51 9.27 22.18
CA SER A 43 -12.11 9.38 21.78
C SER A 43 -11.69 8.22 20.87
N VAL A 44 -10.80 8.50 19.93
CA VAL A 44 -10.18 7.49 19.07
C VAL A 44 -8.79 7.19 19.59
N GLU A 45 -8.55 5.93 19.97
CA GLU A 45 -7.23 5.42 20.30
C GLU A 45 -6.54 4.98 19.00
N PHE A 46 -5.60 5.79 18.52
CA PHE A 46 -4.85 5.51 17.30
C PHE A 46 -3.49 4.86 17.59
N THR A 47 -3.15 3.80 16.88
CA THR A 47 -1.81 3.20 16.90
C THR A 47 -1.33 2.90 15.48
N ASN A 48 -0.17 3.44 15.11
CA ASN A 48 0.48 3.15 13.84
C ASN A 48 1.58 2.08 14.05
N LEU A 49 1.42 0.92 13.42
CA LEU A 49 2.38 -0.19 13.45
C LEU A 49 3.14 -0.36 12.13
N ALA A 50 2.92 0.54 11.16
CA ALA A 50 3.57 0.49 9.88
C ALA A 50 5.07 0.77 9.99
N VAL A 51 5.85 0.13 9.12
CA VAL A 51 7.32 0.24 9.12
C VAL A 51 7.82 0.39 7.69
N SER A 52 8.59 1.45 7.42
CA SER A 52 9.22 1.70 6.12
C SER A 52 9.93 0.47 5.55
N GLY A 53 9.55 0.13 4.31
CA GLY A 53 10.15 -0.99 3.58
C GLY A 53 9.58 -2.37 3.92
N ALA A 54 8.60 -2.46 4.82
CA ALA A 54 7.90 -3.70 5.15
C ALA A 54 7.30 -4.36 3.91
N GLN A 55 7.24 -5.69 3.94
CA GLN A 55 6.58 -6.54 2.97
C GLN A 55 5.34 -7.20 3.59
N THR A 56 4.52 -7.84 2.75
CA THR A 56 3.37 -8.65 3.22
C THR A 56 3.73 -9.67 4.31
N ARG A 57 4.95 -10.23 4.25
CA ARG A 57 5.48 -11.12 5.29
C ARG A 57 5.64 -10.41 6.63
N ASP A 58 6.22 -9.22 6.64
CA ASP A 58 6.48 -8.48 7.88
C ASP A 58 5.17 -8.03 8.53
N VAL A 59 4.16 -7.68 7.71
CA VAL A 59 2.80 -7.42 8.20
C VAL A 59 2.24 -8.67 8.88
N LEU A 60 2.21 -9.81 8.20
CA LEU A 60 1.67 -11.06 8.76
C LEU A 60 2.39 -11.50 10.04
N GLU A 61 3.72 -11.50 10.03
CA GLU A 61 4.51 -12.12 11.10
C GLU A 61 4.72 -11.19 12.31
N ARG A 62 4.63 -9.86 12.12
CA ARG A 62 4.98 -8.89 13.18
C ARG A 62 3.87 -7.92 13.49
N GLN A 63 3.33 -7.25 12.47
CA GLN A 63 2.34 -6.19 12.69
C GLN A 63 0.97 -6.78 13.05
N THR A 64 0.54 -7.86 12.40
CA THR A 64 -0.76 -8.49 12.65
C THR A 64 -0.89 -9.03 14.08
N PRO A 65 0.06 -9.80 14.64
CA PRO A 65 -0.04 -10.25 16.04
C PRO A 65 -0.11 -9.08 17.04
N ALA A 66 0.69 -8.03 16.81
CA ALA A 66 0.68 -6.83 17.65
C ALA A 66 -0.65 -6.08 17.56
N ALA A 67 -1.21 -5.92 16.36
CA ALA A 67 -2.50 -5.28 16.13
C ALA A 67 -3.65 -6.07 16.77
N LEU A 68 -3.69 -7.39 16.58
CA LEU A 68 -4.73 -8.25 17.16
C LEU A 68 -4.79 -8.13 18.68
N ALA A 69 -3.62 -7.99 19.33
CA ALA A 69 -3.52 -7.79 20.78
C ALA A 69 -4.11 -6.47 21.28
N LEU A 70 -4.20 -5.45 20.42
CA LEU A 70 -4.81 -4.15 20.74
C LEU A 70 -6.34 -4.17 20.61
N GLY A 71 -6.90 -5.12 19.85
CA GLY A 71 -8.34 -5.23 19.61
C GLY A 71 -8.93 -4.04 18.86
N PRO A 72 -8.52 -3.81 17.59
CA PRO A 72 -9.03 -2.71 16.78
C PRO A 72 -10.51 -2.84 16.45
N ASP A 73 -11.22 -1.72 16.46
CA ASP A 73 -12.54 -1.58 15.84
C ASP A 73 -12.39 -1.28 14.34
N VAL A 74 -11.35 -0.51 13.99
CA VAL A 74 -10.96 -0.17 12.63
C VAL A 74 -9.51 -0.57 12.44
N VAL A 75 -9.20 -1.21 11.32
CA VAL A 75 -7.83 -1.57 10.96
C VAL A 75 -7.55 -1.24 9.51
N SER A 76 -6.40 -0.64 9.23
CA SER A 76 -5.93 -0.46 7.86
C SER A 76 -4.77 -1.37 7.54
N VAL A 77 -4.80 -1.98 6.36
CA VAL A 77 -3.72 -2.81 5.83
C VAL A 77 -3.44 -2.37 4.41
N VAL A 78 -2.45 -1.49 4.25
CA VAL A 78 -2.01 -1.00 2.93
C VAL A 78 -0.55 -1.41 2.73
N ILE A 79 -0.34 -2.41 1.87
CA ILE A 79 0.97 -3.06 1.70
C ILE A 79 1.08 -3.70 0.30
N GLY A 80 2.30 -4.02 -0.12
CA GLY A 80 2.56 -4.90 -1.27
C GLY A 80 3.44 -4.26 -2.35
N VAL A 81 3.54 -2.93 -2.40
CA VAL A 81 4.46 -2.24 -3.33
C VAL A 81 5.89 -2.71 -3.09
N ASN A 82 6.31 -2.82 -1.83
CA ASN A 82 7.65 -3.27 -1.48
C ASN A 82 7.95 -4.71 -1.92
N ASP A 83 6.96 -5.62 -1.90
CA ASP A 83 7.12 -6.98 -2.41
C ASP A 83 7.47 -6.96 -3.91
N THR A 84 6.85 -6.08 -4.70
CA THR A 84 7.13 -5.98 -6.15
C THR A 84 8.59 -5.59 -6.44
N LEU A 85 9.21 -4.89 -5.48
CA LEU A 85 10.59 -4.42 -5.51
C LEU A 85 11.58 -5.42 -4.88
N ARG A 86 11.21 -6.69 -4.70
CA ARG A 86 12.16 -7.71 -4.21
C ARG A 86 12.42 -8.79 -5.22
N CYS A 87 13.61 -9.39 -5.08
CA CYS A 87 13.97 -10.54 -5.88
C CYS A 87 13.11 -11.78 -5.60
N THR A 88 12.60 -11.87 -4.38
CA THR A 88 11.74 -12.92 -3.86
C THR A 88 10.25 -12.71 -4.15
N PHE A 89 9.89 -11.79 -5.06
CA PHE A 89 8.49 -11.54 -5.40
C PHE A 89 7.82 -12.83 -5.88
N ASP A 90 6.78 -13.22 -5.15
CA ASP A 90 5.91 -14.35 -5.45
C ASP A 90 4.47 -13.96 -5.12
N ILE A 91 3.61 -13.96 -6.14
CA ILE A 91 2.22 -13.55 -6.01
C ILE A 91 1.39 -14.56 -5.19
N HIS A 92 1.74 -15.86 -5.22
CA HIS A 92 1.08 -16.86 -4.38
C HIS A 92 1.30 -16.56 -2.90
N ALA A 93 2.55 -16.29 -2.54
CA ALA A 93 2.91 -15.95 -1.17
C ALA A 93 2.28 -14.61 -0.73
N VAL A 94 2.23 -13.60 -1.60
CA VAL A 94 1.53 -12.34 -1.30
C VAL A 94 0.03 -12.58 -1.06
N ALA A 95 -0.63 -13.34 -1.94
CA ALA A 95 -2.06 -13.64 -1.81
C ALA A 95 -2.38 -14.40 -0.53
N ALA A 96 -1.63 -15.46 -0.22
CA ALA A 96 -1.83 -16.24 1.00
C ALA A 96 -1.64 -15.41 2.28
N ARG A 97 -0.62 -14.53 2.32
CA ARG A 97 -0.37 -13.69 3.50
C ARG A 97 -1.47 -12.65 3.68
N LEU A 98 -1.87 -11.97 2.61
CA LEU A 98 -2.94 -10.97 2.69
C LEU A 98 -4.26 -11.60 3.10
N ASP A 99 -4.59 -12.77 2.55
CA ASP A 99 -5.80 -13.51 2.91
C ASP A 99 -5.83 -13.86 4.41
N GLN A 100 -4.72 -14.37 4.95
CA GLN A 100 -4.60 -14.65 6.39
C GLN A 100 -4.73 -13.39 7.26
N VAL A 101 -4.08 -12.28 6.86
CA VAL A 101 -4.15 -11.01 7.59
C VAL A 101 -5.58 -10.48 7.59
N TYR A 102 -6.25 -10.48 6.44
CA TYR A 102 -7.61 -9.96 6.30
C TYR A 102 -8.59 -10.83 7.08
N ALA A 103 -8.51 -12.15 6.93
CA ALA A 103 -9.33 -13.11 7.66
C ALA A 103 -9.20 -12.93 9.18
N ALA A 104 -7.99 -12.72 9.70
CA ALA A 104 -7.75 -12.56 11.13
C ALA A 104 -8.48 -11.33 11.71
N PHE A 105 -8.43 -10.18 11.03
CA PHE A 105 -9.11 -8.98 11.48
C PHE A 105 -10.63 -9.05 11.30
N ARG A 106 -11.11 -9.67 10.22
CA ARG A 106 -12.55 -9.90 10.03
C ARG A 106 -13.12 -10.86 11.06
N ALA A 107 -12.38 -11.90 11.45
CA ALA A 107 -12.76 -12.78 12.56
C ALA A 107 -12.84 -12.05 13.91
N GLN A 108 -12.07 -10.98 14.10
CA GLN A 108 -12.16 -10.10 15.27
C GLN A 108 -13.31 -9.07 15.18
N GLY A 109 -13.99 -8.97 14.04
CA GLY A 109 -15.08 -8.03 13.81
C GLY A 109 -14.63 -6.61 13.43
N ALA A 110 -13.34 -6.40 13.13
CA ALA A 110 -12.83 -5.08 12.78
C ALA A 110 -13.27 -4.66 11.36
N VAL A 111 -13.55 -3.36 11.19
CA VAL A 111 -13.70 -2.75 9.87
C VAL A 111 -12.31 -2.69 9.22
N LEU A 112 -12.14 -3.38 8.09
CA LEU A 112 -10.87 -3.50 7.39
C LEU A 112 -10.78 -2.51 6.24
N LEU A 113 -9.78 -1.64 6.23
CA LEU A 113 -9.45 -0.72 5.15
C LEU A 113 -8.26 -1.25 4.36
N THR A 114 -8.32 -1.14 3.03
CA THR A 114 -7.15 -1.40 2.18
C THR A 114 -7.19 -0.55 0.91
N ALA A 115 -6.12 -0.61 0.11
CA ALA A 115 -6.03 0.16 -1.13
C ALA A 115 -5.24 -0.57 -2.20
N CYS A 116 -5.65 -0.40 -3.46
CA CYS A 116 -4.77 -0.67 -4.60
C CYS A 116 -3.92 0.57 -4.91
N LEU A 117 -2.64 0.35 -5.25
CA LEU A 117 -1.63 1.42 -5.35
C LEU A 117 -1.03 1.53 -6.77
N PRO A 118 -0.52 2.72 -7.15
CA PRO A 118 0.06 2.92 -8.48
C PRO A 118 1.34 2.11 -8.69
N ASP A 119 1.69 1.88 -9.96
CA ASP A 119 2.95 1.20 -10.32
C ASP A 119 4.18 2.01 -9.87
N PRO A 120 5.05 1.44 -9.01
CA PRO A 120 6.26 2.14 -8.58
C PRO A 120 7.22 2.42 -9.73
N GLY A 121 7.22 1.62 -10.80
CA GLY A 121 8.08 1.84 -11.96
C GLY A 121 7.73 3.14 -12.71
N ALA A 122 6.45 3.39 -12.92
CA ALA A 122 5.94 4.65 -13.48
C ALA A 122 6.18 5.85 -12.55
N MET A 123 5.95 5.70 -11.24
CA MET A 123 6.19 6.77 -10.25
C MET A 123 7.66 7.20 -10.22
N LEU A 124 8.59 6.24 -10.27
CA LEU A 124 10.02 6.50 -10.33
C LEU A 124 10.51 7.00 -11.71
N GLY A 125 9.64 7.08 -12.72
CA GLY A 125 10.00 7.52 -14.08
C GLY A 125 10.99 6.59 -14.77
N LEU A 126 10.94 5.28 -14.47
CA LEU A 126 11.88 4.32 -15.04
C LEU A 126 11.67 4.14 -16.56
N PRO A 127 12.74 3.86 -17.33
CA PRO A 127 12.62 3.45 -18.72
C PRO A 127 11.63 2.28 -18.89
N GLY A 128 10.88 2.25 -19.97
CA GLY A 128 9.79 1.27 -20.16
C GLY A 128 10.22 -0.20 -20.06
N VAL A 129 11.48 -0.53 -20.33
CA VAL A 129 12.02 -1.89 -20.15
C VAL A 129 12.14 -2.31 -18.69
N LEU A 130 12.29 -1.36 -17.76
CA LEU A 130 12.33 -1.56 -16.32
C LEU A 130 10.96 -1.34 -15.67
N ALA A 131 10.20 -0.35 -16.15
CA ALA A 131 8.87 -0.04 -15.60
C ALA A 131 7.86 -1.16 -15.88
N ARG A 132 7.83 -1.74 -17.10
CA ARG A 132 6.81 -2.76 -17.47
C ARG A 132 6.83 -4.01 -16.59
N PRO A 133 7.99 -4.61 -16.25
CA PRO A 133 8.02 -5.70 -15.28
C PRO A 133 7.44 -5.33 -13.91
N LEU A 134 7.78 -4.16 -13.38
CA LEU A 134 7.22 -3.69 -12.10
C LEU A 134 5.72 -3.44 -12.21
N ALA A 135 5.26 -2.83 -13.31
CA ALA A 135 3.84 -2.62 -13.56
C ALA A 135 3.07 -3.94 -13.62
N ARG A 136 3.63 -5.01 -14.20
CA ARG A 136 3.02 -6.35 -14.16
C ARG A 136 2.91 -6.88 -12.74
N ARG A 137 3.97 -6.73 -11.92
CA ARG A 137 3.96 -7.15 -10.52
C ARG A 137 2.93 -6.35 -9.70
N GLN A 138 2.88 -5.03 -9.87
CA GLN A 138 1.90 -4.20 -9.17
C GLN A 138 0.47 -4.50 -9.59
N ARG A 139 0.21 -4.73 -10.88
CA ARG A 139 -1.11 -5.19 -11.35
C ARG A 139 -1.51 -6.51 -10.71
N ALA A 140 -0.57 -7.45 -10.59
CA ALA A 140 -0.82 -8.72 -9.92
C ALA A 140 -1.21 -8.51 -8.44
N VAL A 141 -0.46 -7.71 -7.70
CA VAL A 141 -0.79 -7.35 -6.30
C VAL A 141 -2.15 -6.66 -6.21
N ASN A 142 -2.41 -5.64 -7.04
CA ASN A 142 -3.69 -4.91 -7.03
C ASN A 142 -4.87 -5.83 -7.33
N THR A 143 -4.72 -6.81 -8.23
CA THR A 143 -5.75 -7.80 -8.54
C THR A 143 -6.05 -8.69 -7.32
N VAL A 144 -5.01 -9.11 -6.60
CA VAL A 144 -5.16 -9.84 -5.34
C VAL A 144 -5.87 -8.99 -4.29
N VAL A 145 -5.45 -7.74 -4.09
CA VAL A 145 -6.09 -6.83 -3.12
C VAL A 145 -7.56 -6.62 -3.46
N HIS A 146 -7.92 -6.45 -4.73
CA HIS A 146 -9.31 -6.33 -5.17
C HIS A 146 -10.13 -7.58 -4.83
N ALA A 147 -9.67 -8.76 -5.25
CA ALA A 147 -10.38 -10.02 -4.98
C ALA A 147 -10.53 -10.31 -3.48
N LEU A 148 -9.48 -10.04 -2.69
CA LEU A 148 -9.53 -10.24 -1.24
C LEU A 148 -10.39 -9.18 -0.54
N SER A 149 -10.50 -7.97 -1.08
CA SER A 149 -11.40 -6.96 -0.52
C SER A 149 -12.86 -7.36 -0.70
N GLU A 150 -13.22 -7.89 -1.86
CA GLU A 150 -14.56 -8.45 -2.09
C GLU A 150 -14.83 -9.64 -1.17
N ARG A 151 -13.88 -10.59 -1.07
CA ARG A 151 -13.99 -11.79 -0.24
C ARG A 151 -14.19 -11.47 1.24
N HIS A 152 -13.43 -10.51 1.76
CA HIS A 152 -13.40 -10.18 3.19
C HIS A 152 -14.30 -8.99 3.56
N GLY A 153 -14.95 -8.35 2.60
CA GLY A 153 -15.77 -7.16 2.83
C GLY A 153 -14.96 -5.96 3.33
N ALA A 154 -13.79 -5.73 2.72
CA ALA A 154 -12.93 -4.62 3.08
C ALA A 154 -13.37 -3.32 2.39
N VAL A 155 -13.21 -2.19 3.09
CA VAL A 155 -13.32 -0.85 2.53
C VAL A 155 -12.11 -0.61 1.61
N HIS A 156 -12.33 -0.75 0.30
CA HIS A 156 -11.27 -0.74 -0.71
C HIS A 156 -11.14 0.62 -1.39
N LEU A 157 -10.01 1.29 -1.15
CA LEU A 157 -9.66 2.53 -1.85
C LEU A 157 -8.92 2.25 -3.18
N HIS A 158 -9.54 2.66 -4.29
CA HIS A 158 -8.90 2.57 -5.62
C HIS A 158 -7.90 3.72 -5.85
N ALA A 159 -6.67 3.63 -5.33
CA ALA A 159 -5.65 4.68 -5.47
C ALA A 159 -4.66 4.46 -6.63
N ALA A 160 -4.79 3.38 -7.40
CA ALA A 160 -3.86 3.06 -8.48
C ALA A 160 -3.97 3.96 -9.72
N GLU A 161 -5.01 4.80 -9.82
CA GLU A 161 -5.32 5.63 -10.98
C GLU A 161 -5.83 7.02 -10.57
N GLY A 162 -5.96 7.92 -11.56
CA GLY A 162 -6.56 9.26 -11.40
C GLY A 162 -5.57 10.42 -11.48
N ALA A 163 -6.12 11.63 -11.50
CA ALA A 163 -5.35 12.87 -11.72
C ALA A 163 -4.28 13.13 -10.64
N TRP A 164 -4.49 12.63 -9.42
CA TRP A 164 -3.56 12.80 -8.30
C TRP A 164 -2.18 12.22 -8.58
N LEU A 165 -2.09 11.20 -9.44
CA LEU A 165 -0.81 10.58 -9.80
C LEU A 165 0.09 11.50 -10.61
N THR A 166 -0.50 12.33 -11.47
CA THR A 166 0.24 13.25 -12.35
C THR A 166 0.51 14.60 -11.71
N ASP A 167 -0.21 14.95 -10.64
CA ASP A 167 -0.01 16.19 -9.91
C ASP A 167 1.22 16.09 -9.01
N ARG A 168 2.26 16.84 -9.38
CA ARG A 168 3.53 16.88 -8.64
C ARG A 168 3.38 17.41 -7.21
N ALA A 169 2.34 18.19 -6.91
CA ALA A 169 2.09 18.71 -5.57
C ALA A 169 1.58 17.62 -4.61
N MET A 170 1.14 16.46 -5.12
CA MET A 170 0.70 15.32 -4.32
C MET A 170 1.89 14.52 -3.75
N TRP A 171 3.08 14.72 -4.29
CA TRP A 171 4.24 13.88 -4.01
C TRP A 171 5.31 14.61 -3.19
N SER A 172 6.01 13.82 -2.38
CA SER A 172 7.15 14.28 -1.60
C SER A 172 8.36 14.55 -2.50
N ALA A 173 9.45 15.03 -1.89
CA ALA A 173 10.71 15.32 -2.56
C ALA A 173 11.27 14.11 -3.37
N ASP A 174 10.97 12.88 -2.94
CA ASP A 174 11.44 11.65 -3.60
C ASP A 174 10.59 11.20 -4.79
N ARG A 175 9.43 11.83 -5.01
CA ARG A 175 8.45 11.50 -6.06
C ARG A 175 7.92 10.06 -6.02
N LEU A 176 8.07 9.38 -4.90
CA LEU A 176 7.58 8.03 -4.68
C LEU A 176 6.52 8.02 -3.57
N HIS A 177 6.78 8.75 -2.48
CA HIS A 177 5.84 8.86 -1.37
C HIS A 177 4.96 10.10 -1.52
N PRO A 178 3.69 10.03 -1.09
CA PRO A 178 2.85 11.23 -1.02
C PRO A 178 3.47 12.28 -0.10
N GLY A 179 3.38 13.55 -0.49
CA GLY A 179 3.60 14.66 0.44
C GLY A 179 2.39 14.83 1.36
N GLU A 180 2.41 15.82 2.26
CA GLU A 180 1.24 16.16 3.10
C GLU A 180 -0.07 16.21 2.29
N ARG A 181 -0.07 16.95 1.17
CA ARG A 181 -1.26 17.08 0.32
C ARG A 181 -1.76 15.73 -0.20
N GLY A 182 -0.86 14.84 -0.58
CA GLY A 182 -1.21 13.49 -1.01
C GLY A 182 -1.73 12.61 0.13
N HIS A 183 -1.15 12.72 1.33
CA HIS A 183 -1.65 12.04 2.54
C HIS A 183 -3.05 12.53 2.93
N ARG A 184 -3.31 13.84 2.86
CA ARG A 184 -4.66 14.42 3.05
C ARG A 184 -5.65 13.91 2.02
N GLN A 185 -5.25 13.81 0.75
CA GLN A 185 -6.10 13.24 -0.29
C GLN A 185 -6.45 11.77 -0.03
N LEU A 186 -5.50 10.98 0.48
CA LEU A 186 -5.78 9.59 0.88
C LEU A 186 -6.73 9.52 2.08
N ALA A 187 -6.49 10.33 3.12
CA ALA A 187 -7.36 10.42 4.29
C ALA A 187 -8.79 10.80 3.91
N LEU A 188 -8.95 11.84 3.08
CA LEU A 188 -10.25 12.28 2.54
C LEU A 188 -11.00 11.17 1.80
N ARG A 189 -10.29 10.41 0.97
CA ARG A 189 -10.92 9.35 0.16
C ARG A 189 -11.29 8.14 1.00
N PHE A 190 -10.48 7.79 2.00
CA PHE A 190 -10.86 6.76 2.97
C PHE A 190 -12.04 7.21 3.84
N HIS A 191 -12.05 8.47 4.30
CA HIS A 191 -13.16 9.04 5.03
C HIS A 191 -14.47 8.93 4.25
N ALA A 192 -14.48 9.37 2.98
CA ALA A 192 -15.67 9.30 2.14
C ALA A 192 -16.22 7.86 1.97
N LEU A 193 -15.34 6.85 1.91
CA LEU A 193 -15.77 5.46 1.86
C LEU A 193 -16.32 4.98 3.21
N LEU A 194 -15.70 5.37 4.32
CA LEU A 194 -16.17 4.99 5.66
C LEU A 194 -17.47 5.70 6.06
N GLU A 195 -17.69 6.92 5.58
CA GLU A 195 -18.92 7.66 5.76
C GLU A 195 -20.09 6.95 5.05
N GLN A 196 -19.87 6.41 3.86
CA GLN A 196 -20.85 5.60 3.13
C GLN A 196 -21.24 4.32 3.88
N GLU A 197 -20.31 3.74 4.63
CA GLU A 197 -20.53 2.57 5.48
C GLU A 197 -21.06 2.93 6.89
N GLY A 198 -21.24 4.22 7.20
CA GLY A 198 -21.69 4.70 8.51
C GLY A 198 -20.67 4.50 9.64
N VAL A 199 -19.39 4.30 9.31
CA VAL A 199 -18.29 4.09 10.26
C VAL A 199 -17.61 5.42 10.63
N ALA A 200 -17.37 6.29 9.64
CA ALA A 200 -16.83 7.62 9.88
C ALA A 200 -18.00 8.58 10.12
N THR A 201 -18.19 8.97 11.38
CA THR A 201 -19.20 9.97 11.74
C THR A 201 -18.60 11.37 11.88
N GLY A 202 -17.29 11.46 12.15
CA GLY A 202 -16.58 12.69 12.49
C GLY A 202 -16.49 13.74 11.36
N ALA A 203 -15.80 14.83 11.66
CA ALA A 203 -15.57 15.89 10.69
C ALA A 203 -14.68 15.40 9.54
N THR A 204 -15.05 15.75 8.31
CA THR A 204 -14.25 15.44 7.12
C THR A 204 -12.81 15.98 7.28
N PRO A 205 -11.77 15.16 7.02
CA PRO A 205 -10.39 15.61 7.09
C PRO A 205 -10.12 16.83 6.21
N SER A 206 -9.28 17.76 6.66
CA SER A 206 -8.93 18.95 5.84
C SER A 206 -8.13 18.56 4.59
N ALA A 207 -8.57 19.07 3.43
CA ALA A 207 -7.87 18.97 2.14
C ALA A 207 -6.65 19.90 2.04
N GLU A 208 -6.63 20.95 2.85
CA GLU A 208 -5.63 22.01 2.74
C GLU A 208 -4.36 21.62 3.49
N PRO A 209 -3.19 21.62 2.82
CA PRO A 209 -1.92 21.36 3.47
C PRO A 209 -1.52 22.51 4.38
N GLU A 210 -0.92 22.19 5.53
CA GLU A 210 -0.33 23.12 6.49
C GLU A 210 1.07 23.56 6.06
N PHE A 211 1.78 22.71 5.30
CA PHE A 211 3.14 22.94 4.83
C PHE A 211 3.19 23.11 3.31
N PRO A 212 4.11 23.95 2.80
CA PRO A 212 4.27 24.14 1.37
C PRO A 212 4.81 22.88 0.69
N ALA A 213 4.47 22.70 -0.58
CA ALA A 213 4.98 21.61 -1.39
C ALA A 213 6.53 21.62 -1.47
N PRO A 214 7.17 20.45 -1.64
CA PRO A 214 8.64 20.37 -1.69
C PRO A 214 9.21 21.22 -2.82
N THR A 215 10.25 21.99 -2.51
CA THR A 215 10.99 22.76 -3.51
C THR A 215 11.88 21.85 -4.38
N ARG A 216 12.28 22.34 -5.56
CA ARG A 216 13.23 21.60 -6.42
C ARG A 216 14.55 21.33 -5.72
N SER A 217 15.04 22.28 -4.91
CA SER A 217 16.26 22.12 -4.12
C SER A 217 16.13 21.03 -3.06
N ALA A 218 14.98 20.93 -2.38
CA ALA A 218 14.72 19.83 -1.44
C ALA A 218 14.72 18.46 -2.14
N SER A 219 14.15 18.36 -3.35
CA SER A 219 14.22 17.13 -4.15
C SER A 219 15.65 16.74 -4.52
N LEU A 220 16.47 17.71 -4.94
CA LEU A 220 17.89 17.51 -5.27
C LEU A 220 18.70 17.10 -4.04
N TRP A 221 18.43 17.73 -2.89
CA TRP A 221 19.12 17.42 -1.64
C TRP A 221 18.77 16.04 -1.09
N TRP A 222 17.49 15.64 -1.17
CA TRP A 222 17.08 14.27 -0.85
C TRP A 222 17.80 13.26 -1.76
N LEU A 223 17.83 13.51 -3.08
CA LEU A 223 18.51 12.63 -4.03
C LEU A 223 20.00 12.46 -3.64
N ALA A 224 20.67 13.56 -3.27
CA ALA A 224 22.08 13.55 -2.88
C ALA A 224 22.34 12.80 -1.57
N THR A 225 21.38 12.75 -0.64
CA THR A 225 21.54 12.19 0.71
C THR A 225 20.82 10.83 0.86
N ALA A 226 19.55 10.86 1.25
CA ALA A 226 18.73 9.68 1.53
C ALA A 226 18.49 8.84 0.28
N GLY A 227 18.32 9.47 -0.88
CA GLY A 227 18.19 8.81 -2.19
C GLY A 227 19.42 7.98 -2.53
N THR A 228 20.63 8.53 -2.39
CA THR A 228 21.89 7.81 -2.59
C THR A 228 22.00 6.59 -1.67
N GLY A 229 21.67 6.75 -0.38
CA GLY A 229 21.69 5.64 0.58
C GLY A 229 20.67 4.55 0.26
N TRP A 230 19.48 4.92 -0.20
CA TRP A 230 18.47 3.96 -0.67
C TRP A 230 18.95 3.23 -1.92
N VAL A 231 19.45 3.95 -2.94
CA VAL A 231 20.00 3.35 -4.17
C VAL A 231 21.14 2.39 -3.83
N ALA A 232 22.08 2.79 -2.98
CA ALA A 232 23.20 1.94 -2.57
C ALA A 232 22.75 0.63 -1.91
N ARG A 233 21.75 0.69 -1.00
CA ARG A 233 21.14 -0.52 -0.42
C ARG A 233 20.44 -1.37 -1.48
N ARG A 234 19.85 -0.73 -2.49
CA ARG A 234 19.10 -1.41 -3.57
C ARG A 234 19.93 -1.91 -4.74
N CYS A 235 21.19 -1.49 -4.84
CA CYS A 235 22.12 -1.94 -5.87
C CYS A 235 22.45 -3.43 -5.78
N THR A 236 22.34 -4.04 -4.59
CA THR A 236 22.68 -5.46 -4.37
C THR A 236 21.46 -6.39 -4.36
N ASP A 237 20.25 -5.89 -4.05
CA ASP A 237 19.04 -6.71 -3.94
C ASP A 237 18.09 -6.60 -5.15
N LEU A 238 17.91 -5.39 -5.69
CA LEU A 238 16.87 -5.04 -6.66
C LEU A 238 17.46 -4.86 -8.05
N LEU A 239 18.59 -4.18 -8.17
CA LEU A 239 19.17 -3.80 -9.46
C LEU A 239 19.51 -5.02 -10.35
N PRO A 240 20.18 -6.08 -9.87
CA PRO A 240 20.51 -7.24 -10.72
C PRO A 240 19.27 -7.95 -11.27
N GLN A 241 18.21 -8.05 -10.45
CA GLN A 241 16.97 -8.67 -10.90
C GLN A 241 16.21 -7.77 -11.87
N LEU A 242 16.11 -6.47 -11.61
CA LEU A 242 15.48 -5.53 -12.54
C LEU A 242 16.14 -5.58 -13.92
N LEU A 243 17.47 -5.69 -13.97
CA LEU A 243 18.20 -5.88 -15.22
C LEU A 243 17.87 -7.22 -15.89
N THR A 244 17.70 -8.29 -15.11
CA THR A 244 17.28 -9.60 -15.64
C THR A 244 15.86 -9.55 -16.23
N LEU A 245 14.94 -8.89 -15.54
CA LEU A 245 13.56 -8.67 -16.02
C LEU A 245 13.54 -7.78 -17.27
N ALA A 246 14.36 -6.73 -17.30
CA ALA A 246 14.51 -5.87 -18.47
C ALA A 246 15.11 -6.62 -19.66
N ALA A 247 16.11 -7.49 -19.45
CA ALA A 247 16.66 -8.33 -20.50
C ALA A 247 15.61 -9.30 -21.07
N ALA A 248 14.76 -9.88 -20.21
CA ALA A 248 13.63 -10.69 -20.64
C ALA A 248 12.61 -9.86 -21.45
N GLU A 249 12.27 -8.67 -20.98
CA GLU A 249 11.37 -7.73 -21.68
C GLU A 249 11.90 -7.38 -23.08
N VAL A 250 13.20 -7.06 -23.20
CA VAL A 250 13.86 -6.77 -24.48
C VAL A 250 13.83 -7.98 -25.40
N ARG A 251 14.15 -9.18 -24.88
CA ARG A 251 14.14 -10.43 -25.66
C ARG A 251 12.75 -10.77 -26.20
N HIS A 252 11.71 -10.65 -25.36
CA HIS A 252 10.33 -10.88 -25.79
C HIS A 252 9.86 -9.83 -26.79
N ARG A 253 10.24 -8.56 -26.60
CA ARG A 253 9.95 -7.48 -27.56
C ARG A 253 10.59 -7.75 -28.91
N ALA A 254 11.88 -8.11 -28.95
CA ALA A 254 12.61 -8.44 -30.18
C ALA A 254 12.00 -9.63 -30.92
N ARG A 255 11.35 -10.55 -30.20
CA ARG A 255 10.66 -11.73 -30.76
C ARG A 255 9.18 -11.51 -31.05
N GLY A 256 8.63 -10.31 -30.79
CA GLY A 256 7.18 -10.04 -30.93
C GLY A 256 6.29 -10.85 -29.97
N THR A 257 6.82 -11.31 -28.83
CA THR A 257 6.13 -12.21 -27.87
C THR A 257 5.87 -11.57 -26.51
N SER A 258 5.84 -10.23 -26.42
CA SER A 258 5.60 -9.52 -25.15
C SER A 258 4.29 -9.93 -24.47
N ALA A 259 3.23 -10.21 -25.23
CA ALA A 259 1.94 -10.67 -24.69
C ALA A 259 2.04 -11.94 -23.84
N ARG A 260 3.05 -12.80 -24.07
CA ARG A 260 3.26 -14.01 -23.25
C ARG A 260 3.62 -13.67 -21.80
N LEU A 261 4.31 -12.56 -21.56
CA LEU A 261 4.67 -12.11 -20.22
C LEU A 261 3.42 -11.64 -19.45
N ASP A 262 2.53 -10.92 -20.13
CA ASP A 262 1.27 -10.47 -19.54
C ASP A 262 0.34 -11.66 -19.25
N LEU A 263 0.19 -12.59 -20.19
CA LEU A 263 -0.59 -13.83 -19.99
C LEU A 263 -0.03 -14.68 -18.85
N SER A 264 1.29 -14.84 -18.76
CA SER A 264 1.92 -15.58 -17.66
C SER A 264 1.66 -14.93 -16.30
N ALA A 265 1.70 -13.59 -16.23
CA ALA A 265 1.39 -12.87 -14.99
C ALA A 265 -0.08 -13.03 -14.61
N SER A 266 -1.01 -12.91 -15.56
CA SER A 266 -2.44 -13.14 -15.34
C SER A 266 -2.74 -14.56 -14.89
N HIS A 267 -2.13 -15.58 -15.50
CA HIS A 267 -2.28 -16.97 -15.07
C HIS A 267 -1.74 -17.21 -13.66
N ALA A 268 -0.61 -16.61 -13.30
CA ALA A 268 -0.05 -16.73 -11.95
C ALA A 268 -0.99 -16.14 -10.89
N VAL A 269 -1.59 -14.97 -11.16
CA VAL A 269 -2.58 -14.35 -10.26
C VAL A 269 -3.83 -15.21 -10.13
N ALA A 270 -4.38 -15.68 -11.26
CA ALA A 270 -5.57 -16.54 -11.25
C ALA A 270 -5.32 -17.83 -10.48
N SER A 271 -4.15 -18.46 -10.69
CA SER A 271 -3.72 -19.66 -9.95
C SER A 271 -3.58 -19.37 -8.45
N ALA A 272 -2.99 -18.23 -8.07
CA ALA A 272 -2.86 -17.83 -6.67
C ALA A 272 -4.21 -17.67 -5.97
N LEU A 273 -5.17 -17.00 -6.61
CA LEU A 273 -6.52 -16.82 -6.06
C LEU A 273 -7.32 -18.13 -6.00
N ALA A 274 -7.17 -19.00 -7.01
CA ALA A 274 -7.80 -20.32 -7.01
C ALA A 274 -7.28 -21.19 -5.84
N ALA A 275 -5.99 -21.14 -5.54
CA ALA A 275 -5.39 -21.88 -4.43
C ALA A 275 -5.98 -21.49 -3.06
N LEU A 276 -6.39 -20.22 -2.87
CA LEU A 276 -7.06 -19.76 -1.64
C LEU A 276 -8.48 -20.29 -1.48
N SER A 277 -9.14 -20.66 -2.57
CA SER A 277 -10.50 -21.21 -2.54
C SER A 277 -10.50 -22.72 -2.27
N VAL A 278 -9.49 -23.45 -2.77
CA VAL A 278 -9.34 -24.90 -2.54
C VAL A 278 -8.96 -25.20 -1.09
N ALA A 279 -8.16 -24.34 -0.45
CA ALA A 279 -7.75 -24.51 0.95
C ALA A 279 -8.93 -24.46 1.96
N GLU A 280 -10.10 -23.94 1.56
CA GLU A 280 -11.31 -23.90 2.40
C GLU A 280 -12.17 -25.19 2.33
N GLN A 281 -11.90 -26.10 1.39
CA GLN A 281 -12.64 -27.36 1.23
C GLN A 281 -12.02 -28.64 1.86
N PRO A 282 -11.27 -28.66 3.00
CA PRO A 282 -10.70 -29.91 3.48
C PRO A 282 -11.64 -30.91 4.19
N ASP A 283 -12.92 -30.60 4.46
CA ASP A 283 -13.83 -31.55 5.14
C ASP A 283 -15.24 -31.61 4.48
N ALA A 284 -15.30 -32.21 3.30
CA ALA A 284 -16.53 -32.77 2.75
C ALA A 284 -16.26 -34.22 2.31
N ALA A 285 -15.96 -35.09 3.28
CA ALA A 285 -15.91 -36.54 3.10
C ALA A 285 -16.40 -37.23 4.38
#